data_AF-A0A3B9YMU2-F1
#
_entry.id   AF-A0A3B9YMU2-F1
#
_cell.length_a   1.000
_cell.length_b   1.000
_cell.length_c   1.000
_cell.angle_alpha   90.00
_cell.angle_beta   90.00
_cell.angle_gamma   90.00
#
_symmetry.space_group_name_H-M   'P 1'
#
loop_
_entity.id
_entity.type
_entity.pdbx_description
1 polymer ?
#
loop_
_entity_poly.entity_id
_entity_poly.type
_entity_poly.pdbx_seq_one_letter_code
_entity_poly.pdbx_strand_id
1 'polypeptide(L)'
;MRLLALCLLLLAGAAPRARAQAVDFASSFWLLGRPAPRSPAKIQPAFVSAQPAAEVKLSEVQDRHFKTADGYGSGKDRIHLSVHFDLAGEAYLSVLGAAWDAPQFYKFERAMNGSWEAGGARHWMSLDVSIWRARLNNVVQVFAEGRREPVFERRIVDILKQAYRAGREVRVGRQVYRLYYSNSVDSSVVPAVKDPQRMGLVLVQAKGDEDCPDFKTYIIPAAAVTQERTYRTDLDNGQTLGLRMGPDGTLLLYDLGN
;
A
#
# COMPACT_ATOMS: atom_id res chain seq x y z
N MET A 1 51.66 -18.37 -48.68
CA MET A 1 52.31 -17.35 -49.53
C MET A 1 51.23 -16.50 -50.18
N ARG A 2 51.29 -15.16 -49.98
CA ARG A 2 50.87 -14.03 -50.88
C ARG A 2 49.46 -14.12 -51.52
N LEU A 3 48.61 -13.12 -51.66
CA LEU A 3 48.53 -11.66 -51.44
C LEU A 3 47.02 -11.37 -51.79
N LEU A 4 46.24 -10.62 -50.99
CA LEU A 4 45.92 -9.18 -51.15
C LEU A 4 44.73 -8.84 -52.08
N ALA A 5 44.00 -7.79 -51.68
CA ALA A 5 43.01 -6.94 -52.37
C ALA A 5 41.53 -7.39 -52.30
N LEU A 6 40.66 -6.81 -51.44
CA LEU A 6 40.14 -5.42 -51.37
C LEU A 6 39.04 -5.15 -52.41
N CYS A 7 37.79 -4.99 -51.96
CA CYS A 7 36.87 -3.99 -52.52
C CYS A 7 35.74 -3.66 -51.53
N LEU A 8 35.70 -2.38 -51.16
CA LEU A 8 34.62 -1.68 -50.47
C LEU A 8 33.32 -1.77 -51.27
N LEU A 9 32.17 -1.86 -50.57
CA LEU A 9 31.03 -1.02 -50.90
C LEU A 9 30.15 -0.75 -49.68
N LEU A 10 30.13 0.53 -49.35
CA LEU A 10 29.22 1.26 -48.48
C LEU A 10 27.75 0.92 -48.78
N LEU A 11 27.00 0.54 -47.74
CA LEU A 11 25.60 0.94 -47.63
C LEU A 11 25.35 1.46 -46.22
N ALA A 12 25.23 2.78 -46.17
CA ALA A 12 24.75 3.55 -45.04
C ALA A 12 23.29 3.16 -44.75
N GLY A 13 23.11 2.26 -43.77
CA GLY A 13 21.82 2.04 -43.13
C GLY A 13 21.59 3.13 -42.09
N ALA A 14 20.82 4.15 -42.48
CA ALA A 14 20.34 5.20 -41.59
C ALA A 14 19.54 4.60 -40.44
N ALA A 15 20.16 4.48 -39.27
CA ALA A 15 19.45 4.26 -38.02
C ALA A 15 18.74 5.58 -37.64
N PRO A 16 17.40 5.62 -37.51
CA PRO A 16 16.77 6.74 -36.87
C PRO A 16 17.16 6.70 -35.39
N ARG A 17 18.14 7.53 -35.02
CA ARG A 17 18.31 7.99 -33.64
C ARG A 17 17.06 8.79 -33.27
N ALA A 18 16.01 8.08 -32.87
CA ALA A 18 14.95 8.67 -32.10
C ALA A 18 15.59 9.11 -30.77
N ARG A 19 15.98 10.38 -30.72
CA ARG A 19 16.19 11.11 -29.48
C ARG A 19 14.88 11.00 -28.71
N ALA A 20 14.78 10.03 -27.83
CA ALA A 20 13.84 10.08 -26.73
C ALA A 20 14.18 11.37 -25.99
N GLN A 21 13.35 12.40 -26.18
CA GLN A 21 13.33 13.54 -25.29
C GLN A 21 13.06 12.96 -23.91
N ALA A 22 14.11 12.91 -23.10
CA ALA A 22 13.98 12.81 -21.67
C ALA A 22 13.24 14.07 -21.24
N VAL A 23 11.91 14.00 -21.24
CA VAL A 23 11.11 14.93 -20.47
C VAL A 23 11.41 14.56 -19.03
N ASP A 24 12.31 15.33 -18.43
CA ASP A 24 12.53 15.37 -16.99
C ASP A 24 11.18 15.67 -16.31
N PHE A 25 10.41 14.61 -16.05
CA PHE A 25 9.34 14.65 -15.09
C PHE A 25 10.00 14.58 -13.73
N ALA A 26 10.52 15.74 -13.30
CA ALA A 26 10.78 16.02 -11.91
C ALA A 26 9.65 15.41 -11.09
N SER A 27 10.03 14.42 -10.28
CA SER A 27 9.44 14.01 -9.01
C SER A 27 8.23 14.86 -8.63
N SER A 28 7.10 14.58 -9.27
CA SER A 28 5.82 15.19 -8.94
C SER A 28 5.23 14.33 -7.85
N PHE A 29 5.75 14.64 -6.66
CA PHE A 29 5.27 14.36 -5.32
C PHE A 29 3.81 13.90 -5.29
N TRP A 30 3.56 12.87 -4.49
CA TRP A 30 2.31 12.78 -3.75
C TRP A 30 1.97 14.16 -3.16
N LEU A 31 1.03 14.86 -3.80
CA LEU A 31 0.25 15.93 -3.21
C LEU A 31 -1.18 15.37 -3.06
N LEU A 32 -1.41 14.23 -2.40
CA LEU A 32 -1.56 14.16 -0.94
C LEU A 32 -0.87 15.33 -0.26
N GLY A 33 -1.64 16.37 0.07
CA GLY A 33 -1.12 17.59 0.70
C GLY A 33 -0.01 17.24 1.68
N ARG A 34 1.13 17.95 1.56
CA ARG A 34 2.24 17.86 2.53
C ARG A 34 1.63 17.58 3.89
N PRO A 35 2.00 16.52 4.62
CA PRO A 35 1.54 16.39 5.99
C PRO A 35 1.85 17.73 6.64
N ALA A 36 0.81 18.44 7.06
CA ALA A 36 0.98 19.68 7.79
C ALA A 36 2.00 19.38 8.90
N PRO A 37 2.93 20.31 9.20
CA PRO A 37 3.91 20.10 10.25
C PRO A 37 3.20 19.51 11.46
N ARG A 38 3.61 18.29 11.83
CA ARG A 38 2.98 17.50 12.88
C ARG A 38 2.85 18.39 14.10
N SER A 39 1.62 18.70 14.53
CA SER A 39 1.41 19.06 15.92
C SER A 39 1.98 17.88 16.72
N PRO A 40 2.96 18.10 17.61
CA PRO A 40 3.53 17.02 18.40
C PRO A 40 2.39 16.34 19.15
N ALA A 41 2.29 15.02 19.00
CA ALA A 41 1.34 14.21 19.75
C ALA A 41 1.54 14.55 21.25
N LYS A 42 0.51 15.11 21.87
CA LYS A 42 0.56 15.42 23.30
C LYS A 42 0.39 14.13 24.08
N ILE A 43 1.49 13.64 24.63
CA ILE A 43 1.47 12.53 25.58
C ILE A 43 1.01 13.11 26.92
N GLN A 44 -0.27 12.91 27.28
CA GLN A 44 -0.78 13.26 28.60
C GLN A 44 -0.94 11.99 29.44
N PRO A 45 -0.43 11.96 30.69
CA PRO A 45 -0.75 10.89 31.63
C PRO A 45 -2.26 10.86 31.87
N ALA A 46 -2.88 9.70 31.70
CA ALA A 46 -4.33 9.55 31.85
C ALA A 46 -4.71 9.42 33.33
N PHE A 47 -5.65 10.24 33.80
CA PHE A 47 -6.49 9.87 34.94
C PHE A 47 -7.33 8.66 34.54
N VAL A 48 -7.28 7.61 35.36
CA VAL A 48 -8.05 6.38 35.18
C VAL A 48 -9.51 6.67 35.52
N SER A 49 -10.36 6.95 34.53
CA SER A 49 -11.78 6.54 34.55
C SER A 49 -12.51 6.89 33.26
N ALA A 50 -12.62 5.92 32.36
CA ALA A 50 -13.80 5.72 31.51
C ALA A 50 -13.72 4.29 30.99
N GLN A 51 -14.82 3.54 31.10
CA GLN A 51 -14.98 2.27 30.40
C GLN A 51 -14.76 2.55 28.89
N PRO A 52 -13.94 1.75 28.18
CA PRO A 52 -13.65 2.04 26.77
C PRO A 52 -14.94 2.08 25.97
N ALA A 53 -15.05 3.03 25.04
CA ALA A 53 -16.26 3.19 24.25
C ALA A 53 -16.49 1.98 23.32
N ALA A 54 -15.40 1.33 22.89
CA ALA A 54 -15.44 0.09 22.12
C ALA A 54 -14.06 -0.62 22.09
N GLU A 55 -14.08 -1.85 21.57
CA GLU A 55 -12.92 -2.73 21.48
C GLU A 55 -12.76 -3.34 20.08
N VAL A 56 -11.51 -3.61 19.71
CA VAL A 56 -11.13 -4.35 18.51
C VAL A 56 -10.18 -5.48 18.88
N LYS A 57 -10.50 -6.71 18.49
CA LYS A 57 -9.56 -7.84 18.58
C LYS A 57 -8.46 -7.67 17.54
N LEU A 58 -7.20 -7.60 17.97
CA LEU A 58 -6.06 -7.42 17.07
C LEU A 58 -5.88 -8.60 16.10
N SER A 59 -6.24 -9.81 16.53
CA SER A 59 -6.23 -10.99 15.66
C SER A 59 -7.21 -10.90 14.48
N GLU A 60 -8.28 -10.08 14.58
CA GLU A 60 -9.23 -9.89 13.48
C GLU A 60 -8.72 -8.91 12.40
N VAL A 61 -7.73 -8.07 12.74
CA VAL A 61 -7.13 -7.10 11.81
C VAL A 61 -5.81 -7.57 11.23
N GLN A 62 -5.10 -8.44 11.94
CA GLN A 62 -3.84 -9.00 11.48
C GLN A 62 -4.03 -9.75 10.17
N ASP A 63 -3.30 -9.32 9.13
CA ASP A 63 -3.22 -9.93 7.79
C ASP A 63 -4.54 -10.15 7.02
N ARG A 64 -5.69 -9.79 7.61
CA ARG A 64 -7.02 -9.97 7.01
C ARG A 64 -7.08 -9.36 5.62
N HIS A 65 -6.61 -8.13 5.50
CA HIS A 65 -6.65 -7.37 4.26
C HIS A 65 -5.82 -8.00 3.14
N PHE A 66 -4.80 -8.82 3.43
CA PHE A 66 -4.05 -9.54 2.40
C PHE A 66 -4.83 -10.72 1.82
N LYS A 67 -5.75 -11.32 2.59
CA LYS A 67 -6.46 -12.56 2.20
C LYS A 67 -7.87 -12.29 1.67
N THR A 68 -8.48 -11.17 2.05
CA THR A 68 -9.85 -10.81 1.61
C THR A 68 -9.89 -9.96 0.34
N ALA A 69 -8.75 -9.68 -0.26
CA ALA A 69 -8.63 -8.80 -1.41
C ALA A 69 -8.86 -9.50 -2.75
N ASP A 70 -8.80 -8.73 -3.85
CA ASP A 70 -8.95 -9.26 -5.21
C ASP A 70 -7.80 -10.24 -5.52
N GLY A 71 -7.87 -10.89 -6.66
CA GLY A 71 -6.87 -11.87 -7.02
C GLY A 71 -7.28 -12.76 -8.17
N TYR A 72 -6.32 -13.52 -8.65
CA TYR A 72 -6.47 -14.40 -9.81
C TYR A 72 -5.98 -15.82 -9.48
N GLY A 73 -6.41 -16.80 -10.27
CA GLY A 73 -5.96 -18.18 -10.13
C GLY A 73 -4.64 -18.43 -10.85
N SER A 74 -3.73 -19.17 -10.22
CA SER A 74 -2.49 -19.69 -10.82
C SER A 74 -2.39 -21.20 -10.55
N GLY A 75 -2.75 -22.01 -11.54
CA GLY A 75 -2.87 -23.45 -11.36
C GLY A 75 -4.01 -23.80 -10.40
N LYS A 76 -3.70 -24.49 -9.28
CA LYS A 76 -4.65 -24.81 -8.21
C LYS A 76 -4.74 -23.73 -7.12
N ASP A 77 -3.83 -22.76 -7.16
CA ASP A 77 -3.66 -21.77 -6.10
C ASP A 77 -4.26 -20.42 -6.48
N ARG A 78 -4.60 -19.61 -5.48
CA ARG A 78 -5.03 -18.23 -5.66
C ARG A 78 -3.90 -17.29 -5.26
N ILE A 79 -3.64 -16.28 -6.08
CA ILE A 79 -2.79 -15.15 -5.76
C ILE A 79 -3.70 -14.01 -5.33
N HIS A 80 -3.45 -13.46 -4.14
CA HIS A 80 -4.20 -12.33 -3.60
C HIS A 80 -3.44 -11.03 -3.85
N LEU A 81 -4.16 -10.01 -4.29
CA LEU A 81 -3.66 -8.67 -4.55
C LEU A 81 -4.45 -7.67 -3.70
N SER A 82 -3.75 -6.98 -2.81
CA SER A 82 -4.32 -6.01 -1.87
C SER A 82 -3.48 -4.75 -1.77
N VAL A 83 -3.85 -3.84 -0.87
CA VAL A 83 -3.05 -2.66 -0.52
C VAL A 83 -2.55 -2.77 0.91
N HIS A 84 -1.25 -2.56 1.08
CA HIS A 84 -0.61 -2.30 2.37
C HIS A 84 -0.41 -0.81 2.56
N PHE A 85 -0.89 -0.26 3.67
CA PHE A 85 -0.55 1.11 4.09
C PHE A 85 0.59 1.02 5.10
N ASP A 86 1.76 1.58 4.79
CA ASP A 86 2.92 1.51 5.68
C ASP A 86 2.88 2.57 6.81
N LEU A 87 3.87 2.54 7.69
CA LEU A 87 3.99 3.51 8.79
C LEU A 87 4.52 4.89 8.37
N ALA A 88 4.88 5.08 7.09
CA ALA A 88 5.11 6.40 6.51
C ALA A 88 3.82 7.01 5.91
N GLY A 89 2.73 6.23 5.84
CA GLY A 89 1.47 6.61 5.23
C GLY A 89 1.43 6.38 3.72
N GLU A 90 2.41 5.67 3.17
CA GLU A 90 2.44 5.29 1.76
C GLU A 90 1.62 4.01 1.52
N ALA A 91 1.04 3.91 0.32
CA ALA A 91 0.30 2.72 -0.12
C ALA A 91 1.13 1.88 -1.09
N TYR A 92 1.18 0.59 -0.85
CA TYR A 92 1.87 -0.41 -1.67
C TYR A 92 0.87 -1.45 -2.15
N LEU A 93 1.03 -1.92 -3.39
CA LEU A 93 0.39 -3.17 -3.79
C LEU A 93 1.08 -4.30 -3.03
N SER A 94 0.27 -5.15 -2.41
CA SER A 94 0.73 -6.39 -1.78
C SER A 94 0.29 -7.57 -2.64
N VAL A 95 1.20 -8.50 -2.87
CA VAL A 95 0.96 -9.75 -3.60
C VAL A 95 1.24 -10.91 -2.65
N LEU A 96 0.25 -11.76 -2.42
CA LEU A 96 0.37 -12.93 -1.54
C LEU A 96 0.00 -14.20 -2.29
N GLY A 97 0.98 -15.08 -2.50
CA GLY A 97 0.76 -16.42 -3.02
C GLY A 97 0.22 -17.38 -1.95
N ALA A 98 -0.49 -18.43 -2.37
CA ALA A 98 -1.13 -19.39 -1.46
C ALA A 98 -0.15 -20.09 -0.51
N ALA A 99 1.07 -20.38 -0.98
CA ALA A 99 2.12 -21.06 -0.20
C ALA A 99 3.13 -20.08 0.42
N TRP A 100 2.86 -18.77 0.42
CA TRP A 100 3.78 -17.77 0.96
C TRP A 100 3.39 -17.41 2.39
N ASP A 101 4.40 -17.31 3.28
CA ASP A 101 4.22 -16.88 4.66
C ASP A 101 4.03 -15.36 4.80
N ALA A 102 4.43 -14.59 3.79
CA ALA A 102 4.35 -13.15 3.79
C ALA A 102 4.07 -12.58 2.39
N PRO A 103 3.36 -11.44 2.30
CA PRO A 103 3.18 -10.74 1.03
C PRO A 103 4.48 -10.09 0.55
N GLN A 104 4.59 -9.95 -0.76
CA GLN A 104 5.57 -9.11 -1.43
C GLN A 104 4.96 -7.73 -1.71
N PHE A 105 5.74 -6.66 -1.56
CA PHE A 105 5.24 -5.28 -1.67
C PHE A 105 5.83 -4.55 -2.88
N TYR A 106 4.98 -3.78 -3.57
CA TYR A 106 5.36 -3.01 -4.75
C TYR A 106 4.75 -1.61 -4.69
N LYS A 107 5.58 -0.58 -4.84
CA LYS A 107 5.14 0.80 -4.75
C LYS A 107 4.27 1.17 -5.95
N PHE A 108 3.14 1.85 -5.73
CA PHE A 108 2.23 2.29 -6.80
C PHE A 108 2.79 3.47 -7.61
N GLU A 109 3.89 3.30 -8.33
CA GLU A 109 4.54 4.37 -9.10
C GLU A 109 4.61 4.08 -10.60
N ARG A 110 4.97 5.08 -11.40
CA ARG A 110 5.01 4.94 -12.88
C ARG A 110 5.97 3.85 -13.34
N ALA A 111 7.06 3.63 -12.60
CA ALA A 111 8.06 2.60 -12.88
C ALA A 111 7.73 1.24 -12.23
N MET A 112 6.53 1.08 -11.66
CA MET A 112 6.11 -0.13 -10.99
C MET A 112 6.25 -1.34 -11.92
N ASN A 113 7.18 -2.20 -11.56
CA ASN A 113 7.41 -3.50 -12.15
C ASN A 113 7.60 -4.52 -11.02
N GLY A 114 7.28 -5.76 -11.31
CA GLY A 114 7.45 -6.85 -10.37
C GLY A 114 7.35 -8.17 -11.10
N SER A 115 8.06 -9.18 -10.60
CA SER A 115 7.88 -10.54 -11.05
C SER A 115 8.01 -11.50 -9.91
N TRP A 116 7.27 -12.59 -9.97
CA TRP A 116 7.28 -13.66 -8.97
C TRP A 116 6.96 -14.99 -9.61
N GLU A 117 7.28 -16.08 -8.93
CA GLU A 117 6.89 -17.43 -9.33
C GLU A 117 5.79 -17.93 -8.39
N ALA A 118 4.69 -18.43 -8.97
CA ALA A 118 3.62 -19.03 -8.20
C ALA A 118 2.80 -20.02 -9.03
N GLY A 119 2.45 -21.16 -8.44
CA GLY A 119 1.72 -22.22 -9.15
C GLY A 119 2.49 -22.82 -10.33
N GLY A 120 3.83 -22.81 -10.26
CA GLY A 120 4.70 -23.35 -11.31
C GLY A 120 4.86 -22.48 -12.57
N ALA A 121 4.39 -21.24 -12.55
CA ALA A 121 4.56 -20.28 -13.64
C ALA A 121 5.18 -18.98 -13.11
N ARG A 122 5.97 -18.31 -13.96
CA ARG A 122 6.42 -16.96 -13.71
C ARG A 122 5.31 -15.96 -14.04
N HIS A 123 5.12 -14.98 -13.18
CA HIS A 123 4.22 -13.86 -13.36
C HIS A 123 5.03 -12.58 -13.40
N TRP A 124 4.56 -11.60 -14.18
CA TRP A 124 5.08 -10.24 -14.11
C TRP A 124 3.93 -9.25 -14.11
N MET A 125 4.25 -8.09 -13.56
CA MET A 125 3.34 -6.99 -13.36
C MET A 125 3.85 -5.75 -14.07
N SER A 126 2.91 -5.01 -14.63
CA SER A 126 3.13 -3.67 -15.15
C SER A 126 1.97 -2.75 -14.78
N LEU A 127 2.22 -1.45 -14.89
CA LEU A 127 1.19 -0.43 -14.77
C LEU A 127 0.89 0.15 -16.16
N ASP A 128 -0.35 0.02 -16.64
CA ASP A 128 -0.84 0.77 -17.80
C ASP A 128 -1.08 2.22 -17.35
N VAL A 129 -0.11 3.07 -17.68
CA VAL A 129 -0.07 4.49 -17.32
C VAL A 129 -0.49 5.34 -18.50
N SER A 130 -1.48 6.20 -18.29
CA SER A 130 -1.85 7.26 -19.24
C SER A 130 -1.64 8.63 -18.62
N ILE A 131 -1.00 9.53 -19.35
CA ILE A 131 -0.80 10.93 -18.92
C ILE A 131 -2.11 11.70 -18.75
N TRP A 132 -3.19 11.24 -19.38
CA TRP A 132 -4.52 11.84 -19.32
C TRP A 132 -5.34 11.28 -18.16
N ARG A 133 -4.88 10.19 -17.51
CA ARG A 133 -5.53 9.59 -16.34
C ARG A 133 -4.88 10.10 -15.07
N ALA A 134 -5.70 10.40 -14.06
CA ALA A 134 -5.20 10.59 -12.69
C ALA A 134 -4.47 9.32 -12.22
N ARG A 135 -3.48 9.45 -11.31
CA ARG A 135 -2.64 8.32 -10.85
C ARG A 135 -3.45 7.12 -10.39
N LEU A 136 -4.52 7.34 -9.63
CA LEU A 136 -5.39 6.27 -9.09
C LEU A 136 -6.24 5.58 -10.18
N ASN A 137 -6.38 6.19 -11.36
CA ASN A 137 -7.09 5.64 -12.51
C ASN A 137 -6.17 4.85 -13.47
N ASN A 138 -4.87 4.75 -13.16
CA ASN A 138 -3.98 3.82 -13.86
C ASN A 138 -4.33 2.37 -13.50
N VAL A 139 -3.99 1.44 -14.40
CA VAL A 139 -4.45 0.04 -14.32
C VAL A 139 -3.27 -0.86 -14.04
N VAL A 140 -3.36 -1.64 -12.96
CA VAL A 140 -2.43 -2.73 -12.66
C VAL A 140 -2.78 -3.91 -13.55
N GLN A 141 -1.80 -4.38 -14.30
CA GLN A 141 -1.90 -5.57 -15.14
C GLN A 141 -0.90 -6.62 -14.65
N VAL A 142 -1.36 -7.86 -14.50
CA VAL A 142 -0.51 -9.01 -14.23
C VAL A 142 -0.65 -10.00 -15.38
N PHE A 143 0.48 -10.52 -15.82
CA PHE A 143 0.59 -11.49 -16.90
C PHE A 143 1.25 -12.75 -16.37
N ALA A 144 0.82 -13.89 -16.89
CA ALA A 144 1.48 -15.17 -16.67
C ALA A 144 2.36 -15.53 -17.88
N GLU A 145 3.42 -16.28 -17.65
CA GLU A 145 4.33 -16.77 -18.69
C GLU A 145 3.61 -17.41 -19.87
N GLY A 146 4.04 -17.01 -21.07
CA GLY A 146 3.44 -17.45 -22.34
C GLY A 146 2.09 -16.82 -22.68
N ARG A 147 1.50 -15.97 -21.83
CA ARG A 147 0.22 -15.30 -22.11
C ARG A 147 0.42 -13.87 -22.62
N ARG A 148 -0.37 -13.48 -23.63
CA ARG A 148 -0.43 -12.11 -24.16
C ARG A 148 -1.44 -11.24 -23.42
N GLU A 149 -2.52 -11.84 -22.94
CA GLU A 149 -3.57 -11.15 -22.19
C GLU A 149 -3.26 -11.19 -20.69
N PRO A 150 -3.62 -10.13 -19.94
CA PRO A 150 -3.43 -10.10 -18.50
C PRO A 150 -4.34 -11.12 -17.81
N VAL A 151 -3.80 -11.84 -16.83
CA VAL A 151 -4.56 -12.72 -15.93
C VAL A 151 -5.25 -11.94 -14.81
N PHE A 152 -4.86 -10.69 -14.61
CA PHE A 152 -5.48 -9.74 -13.70
C PHE A 152 -5.34 -8.33 -14.27
N GLU A 153 -6.44 -7.58 -14.29
CA GLU A 153 -6.47 -6.19 -14.75
C GLU A 153 -7.44 -5.38 -13.89
N ARG A 154 -6.93 -4.42 -13.12
CA ARG A 154 -7.75 -3.56 -12.23
C ARG A 154 -7.16 -2.17 -12.09
N ARG A 155 -8.02 -1.15 -11.99
CA ARG A 155 -7.58 0.22 -11.64
C ARG A 155 -7.07 0.25 -10.20
N ILE A 156 -6.04 1.05 -9.95
CA ILE A 156 -5.49 1.25 -8.59
C ILE A 156 -6.59 1.67 -7.61
N VAL A 157 -7.50 2.57 -8.00
CA VAL A 157 -8.62 3.02 -7.17
C VAL A 157 -9.55 1.88 -6.75
N ASP A 158 -9.79 0.91 -7.64
CA ASP A 158 -10.68 -0.22 -7.35
C ASP A 158 -10.01 -1.18 -6.35
N ILE A 159 -8.70 -1.42 -6.51
CA ILE A 159 -7.90 -2.21 -5.57
C ILE A 159 -7.87 -1.54 -4.18
N LEU A 160 -7.66 -0.22 -4.14
CA LEU A 160 -7.69 0.57 -2.91
C LEU A 160 -9.06 0.52 -2.21
N LYS A 161 -10.17 0.65 -2.94
CA LYS A 161 -11.52 0.53 -2.37
C LYS A 161 -11.77 -0.84 -1.77
N GLN A 162 -11.33 -1.91 -2.45
CA GLN A 162 -11.50 -3.26 -1.95
C GLN A 162 -10.64 -3.50 -0.70
N ALA A 163 -9.39 -3.06 -0.70
CA ALA A 163 -8.53 -3.07 0.49
C ALA A 163 -9.16 -2.25 1.63
N TYR A 164 -9.70 -1.07 1.33
CA TYR A 164 -10.39 -0.21 2.30
C TYR A 164 -11.55 -0.94 2.99
N ARG A 165 -12.39 -1.65 2.22
CA ARG A 165 -13.52 -2.42 2.76
C ARG A 165 -13.08 -3.62 3.62
N ALA A 166 -11.87 -4.12 3.43
CA ALA A 166 -11.32 -5.24 4.20
C ALA A 166 -10.85 -4.87 5.61
N GLY A 167 -10.54 -3.58 5.85
CA GLY A 167 -10.13 -3.11 7.18
C GLY A 167 -11.26 -3.19 8.21
N ARG A 168 -10.87 -3.34 9.48
CA ARG A 168 -11.84 -3.38 10.57
C ARG A 168 -12.46 -2.01 10.75
N GLU A 169 -13.79 -1.97 10.77
CA GLU A 169 -14.52 -0.73 10.98
C GLU A 169 -14.31 -0.21 12.40
N VAL A 170 -13.93 1.07 12.49
CA VAL A 170 -13.85 1.83 13.75
C VAL A 170 -14.67 3.10 13.53
N ARG A 171 -15.67 3.32 14.38
CA ARG A 171 -16.51 4.51 14.33
C ARG A 171 -16.07 5.51 15.39
N VAL A 172 -15.82 6.74 14.95
CA VAL A 172 -15.46 7.87 15.81
C VAL A 172 -16.43 9.00 15.49
N GLY A 173 -17.33 9.29 16.45
CA GLY A 173 -18.48 10.16 16.21
C GLY A 173 -19.33 9.62 15.05
N ARG A 174 -19.52 10.43 14.01
CA ARG A 174 -20.25 10.06 12.78
C ARG A 174 -19.35 9.57 11.64
N GLN A 175 -18.05 9.50 11.87
CA GLN A 175 -17.06 9.16 10.85
C GLN A 175 -16.66 7.69 10.95
N VAL A 176 -16.52 7.06 9.80
CA VAL A 176 -16.09 5.66 9.67
C VAL A 176 -14.63 5.62 9.26
N TYR A 177 -13.85 4.88 10.02
CA TYR A 177 -12.44 4.59 9.75
C TYR A 177 -12.25 3.09 9.55
N ARG A 178 -11.14 2.73 8.92
CA ARG A 178 -10.71 1.36 8.71
C ARG A 178 -9.35 1.17 9.35
N LEU A 179 -9.28 0.27 10.32
CA LEU A 179 -8.07 -0.04 11.06
C LEU A 179 -7.33 -1.23 10.41
N TYR A 180 -6.01 -1.07 10.29
CA TYR A 180 -5.08 -2.07 9.76
C TYR A 180 -3.92 -2.27 10.71
N TYR A 181 -3.46 -3.52 10.79
CA TYR A 181 -2.11 -3.80 11.26
C TYR A 181 -1.11 -3.45 10.15
N SER A 182 0.03 -2.86 10.52
CA SER A 182 1.03 -2.41 9.54
C SER A 182 2.46 -2.51 10.04
N ASN A 183 3.38 -2.51 9.08
CA ASN A 183 4.82 -2.43 9.26
C ASN A 183 5.41 -1.39 8.30
N SER A 184 6.58 -0.83 8.65
CA SER A 184 7.39 -0.08 7.70
C SER A 184 7.86 -0.98 6.56
N VAL A 185 8.03 -0.40 5.37
CA VAL A 185 8.51 -1.09 4.17
C VAL A 185 9.72 -0.33 3.63
N ASP A 186 10.80 -1.05 3.35
CA ASP A 186 11.96 -0.53 2.63
C ASP A 186 11.72 -0.66 1.13
N SER A 187 11.48 0.48 0.48
CA SER A 187 11.22 0.58 -0.96
C SER A 187 12.48 0.80 -1.80
N SER A 188 13.69 0.74 -1.21
CA SER A 188 14.95 0.82 -1.95
C SER A 188 15.27 -0.45 -2.76
N VAL A 189 14.57 -1.56 -2.47
CA VAL A 189 14.69 -2.85 -3.15
C VAL A 189 13.34 -3.29 -3.72
N VAL A 190 13.36 -4.14 -4.74
CA VAL A 190 12.15 -4.66 -5.41
C VAL A 190 12.20 -6.20 -5.45
N PRO A 191 11.21 -6.91 -4.89
CA PRO A 191 10.08 -6.40 -4.11
C PRO A 191 10.54 -5.68 -2.83
N ALA A 192 9.74 -4.72 -2.38
CA ALA A 192 10.02 -3.95 -1.17
C ALA A 192 9.93 -4.85 0.07
N VAL A 193 10.83 -4.65 1.02
CA VAL A 193 11.02 -5.55 2.17
C VAL A 193 10.36 -4.98 3.41
N LYS A 194 9.58 -5.80 4.13
CA LYS A 194 9.02 -5.40 5.43
C LYS A 194 10.12 -5.26 6.48
N ASP A 195 10.03 -4.22 7.29
CA ASP A 195 10.78 -4.11 8.54
C ASP A 195 9.94 -4.69 9.68
N PRO A 196 10.27 -5.90 10.19
CA PRO A 196 9.50 -6.54 11.25
C PRO A 196 9.66 -5.85 12.62
N GLN A 197 10.67 -4.99 12.80
CA GLN A 197 10.90 -4.29 14.06
C GLN A 197 10.06 -3.00 14.16
N ARG A 198 9.62 -2.47 13.03
CA ARG A 198 8.84 -1.23 12.95
C ARG A 198 7.39 -1.55 12.62
N MET A 199 6.63 -1.89 13.65
CA MET A 199 5.21 -2.24 13.56
C MET A 199 4.31 -1.18 14.19
N GLY A 200 3.05 -1.17 13.79
CA GLY A 200 2.04 -0.24 14.30
C GLY A 200 0.67 -0.52 13.72
N LEU A 201 -0.20 0.46 13.89
CA LEU A 201 -1.54 0.45 13.33
C LEU A 201 -1.69 1.65 12.40
N VAL A 202 -2.53 1.48 11.38
CA VAL A 202 -2.94 2.56 10.49
C VAL A 202 -4.45 2.65 10.51
N LEU A 203 -4.97 3.83 10.82
CA LEU A 203 -6.37 4.18 10.60
C LEU A 203 -6.48 4.87 9.26
N VAL A 204 -7.38 4.40 8.41
CA VAL A 204 -7.65 4.99 7.09
C VAL A 204 -9.06 5.54 7.07
N GLN A 205 -9.22 6.76 6.58
CA GLN A 205 -10.51 7.38 6.30
C GLN A 205 -10.62 7.60 4.79
N ALA A 206 -11.68 7.09 4.17
CA ALA A 206 -12.05 7.50 2.82
C ALA A 206 -12.81 8.83 2.88
N LYS A 207 -12.38 9.80 2.06
CA LYS A 207 -13.02 11.10 1.85
C LYS A 207 -13.35 11.30 0.38
N GLY A 208 -14.21 12.25 0.07
CA GLY A 208 -14.56 12.60 -1.30
C GLY A 208 -15.60 11.65 -1.91
N ASP A 209 -15.60 11.59 -3.24
CA ASP A 209 -16.55 10.80 -4.03
C ASP A 209 -16.30 9.29 -3.85
N GLU A 210 -17.37 8.50 -3.87
CA GLU A 210 -17.28 7.04 -3.88
C GLU A 210 -16.49 6.54 -5.09
N ASP A 211 -16.51 7.25 -6.22
CA ASP A 211 -15.80 6.85 -7.43
C ASP A 211 -14.29 7.11 -7.39
N CYS A 212 -13.86 8.19 -6.74
CA CYS A 212 -12.45 8.54 -6.58
C CYS A 212 -12.16 9.01 -5.15
N PRO A 213 -12.17 8.09 -4.17
CA PRO A 213 -11.96 8.45 -2.77
C PRO A 213 -10.52 8.92 -2.55
N ASP A 214 -10.39 9.97 -1.75
CA ASP A 214 -9.14 10.39 -1.14
C ASP A 214 -8.95 9.65 0.19
N PHE A 215 -7.87 8.88 0.31
CA PHE A 215 -7.61 8.08 1.51
C PHE A 215 -6.64 8.82 2.42
N LYS A 216 -7.14 9.24 3.59
CA LYS A 216 -6.33 9.83 4.63
C LYS A 216 -5.89 8.77 5.64
N THR A 217 -4.60 8.72 5.95
CA THR A 217 -4.02 7.79 6.91
C THR A 217 -3.63 8.50 8.21
N TYR A 218 -3.85 7.82 9.34
CA TYR A 218 -3.39 8.21 10.67
C TYR A 218 -2.54 7.08 11.23
N ILE A 219 -1.27 7.39 11.49
CA ILE A 219 -0.27 6.40 11.91
C ILE A 219 -0.23 6.33 13.43
N ILE A 220 -0.32 5.12 13.96
CA ILE A 220 -0.29 4.83 15.39
C ILE A 220 0.90 3.88 15.63
N PRO A 221 2.03 4.39 16.13
CA PRO A 221 3.19 3.54 16.45
C PRO A 221 2.83 2.53 17.54
N ALA A 222 3.22 1.26 17.38
CA ALA A 222 2.92 0.22 18.38
C ALA A 222 3.45 0.59 19.77
N ALA A 223 4.66 1.17 19.84
CA ALA A 223 5.28 1.60 21.10
C ALA A 223 4.50 2.71 21.83
N ALA A 224 3.61 3.43 21.15
CA ALA A 224 2.81 4.50 21.75
C ALA A 224 1.53 3.96 22.43
N VAL A 225 1.06 2.78 22.02
CA VAL A 225 -0.16 2.14 22.54
C VAL A 225 0.26 1.02 23.48
N THR A 226 0.18 1.28 24.78
CA THR A 226 0.54 0.30 25.82
C THR A 226 -0.66 0.05 26.73
N GLN A 227 -0.54 -0.89 27.66
CA GLN A 227 -1.59 -1.13 28.65
C GLN A 227 -1.74 0.03 29.64
N GLU A 228 -0.63 0.71 29.91
CA GLU A 228 -0.51 1.76 30.92
C GLU A 228 -0.80 3.17 30.37
N ARG A 229 -0.68 3.36 29.05
CA ARG A 229 -0.76 4.68 28.42
C ARG A 229 -1.74 4.69 27.27
N THR A 230 -2.68 5.63 27.32
CA THR A 230 -3.56 5.96 26.19
C THR A 230 -2.81 6.87 25.22
N TYR A 231 -2.59 6.38 24.00
CA TYR A 231 -2.19 7.21 22.87
C TYR A 231 -3.37 8.06 22.41
N ARG A 232 -3.13 9.35 22.16
CA ARG A 232 -4.15 10.28 21.67
C ARG A 232 -3.73 10.85 20.33
N THR A 233 -4.66 10.89 19.37
CA THR A 233 -4.47 11.54 18.08
C THR A 233 -5.68 12.38 17.72
N ASP A 234 -5.41 13.58 17.21
CA ASP A 234 -6.46 14.45 16.69
C ASP A 234 -6.86 13.97 15.29
N LEU A 235 -8.17 13.96 15.04
CA LEU A 235 -8.78 13.60 13.77
C LEU A 235 -9.26 14.87 13.05
N ASP A 236 -9.45 14.78 11.73
CA ASP A 236 -9.82 15.94 10.91
C ASP A 236 -11.17 16.58 11.25
N ASN A 237 -12.02 15.87 11.97
CA ASN A 237 -13.30 16.39 12.46
C ASN A 237 -13.17 17.12 13.81
N GLY A 238 -11.95 17.37 14.28
CA GLY A 238 -11.67 18.00 15.57
C GLY A 238 -11.86 17.08 16.78
N GLN A 239 -12.19 15.80 16.58
CA GLN A 239 -12.30 14.84 17.68
C GLN A 239 -10.92 14.27 18.04
N THR A 240 -10.74 13.97 19.33
CA THR A 240 -9.56 13.23 19.81
C THR A 240 -9.91 11.76 19.95
N LEU A 241 -9.13 10.89 19.30
CA LEU A 241 -9.23 9.44 19.48
C LEU A 241 -8.20 8.98 20.52
N GLY A 242 -8.67 8.36 21.60
CA GLY A 242 -7.85 7.65 22.57
C GLY A 242 -7.72 6.17 22.20
N LEU A 243 -6.50 5.63 22.27
CA LEU A 243 -6.16 4.25 21.97
C LEU A 243 -5.30 3.66 23.07
N ARG A 244 -5.65 2.46 23.55
CA ARG A 244 -4.91 1.75 24.61
C ARG A 244 -4.95 0.25 24.39
N MET A 245 -3.90 -0.46 24.79
CA MET A 245 -3.93 -1.93 24.76
C MET A 245 -4.78 -2.47 25.91
N GLY A 246 -5.53 -3.53 25.63
CA GLY A 246 -6.24 -4.31 26.63
C GLY A 246 -5.28 -5.04 27.58
N PRO A 247 -5.77 -5.50 28.75
CA PRO A 247 -4.93 -6.12 29.79
C PRO A 247 -4.17 -7.38 29.36
N ASP A 248 -4.66 -8.06 28.34
CA ASP A 248 -4.07 -9.27 27.76
C ASP A 248 -3.23 -9.00 26.50
N GLY A 249 -3.19 -7.75 26.03
CA GLY A 249 -2.51 -7.36 24.79
C GLY A 249 -3.20 -7.85 23.51
N THR A 250 -4.38 -8.47 23.58
CA THR A 250 -5.09 -8.99 22.40
C THR A 250 -6.15 -8.01 21.87
N LEU A 251 -6.58 -7.09 22.72
CA LEU A 251 -7.57 -6.06 22.40
C LEU A 251 -6.91 -4.69 22.22
N LEU A 252 -7.39 -3.95 21.23
CA LEU A 252 -7.23 -2.51 21.15
C LEU A 252 -8.50 -1.86 21.67
N LEU A 253 -8.37 -1.15 22.79
CA LEU A 253 -9.43 -0.35 23.39
C LEU A 253 -9.38 1.06 22.78
N TYR A 254 -10.55 1.61 22.45
CA TYR A 254 -10.62 2.98 21.96
C TYR A 254 -11.76 3.77 22.58
N ASP A 255 -11.51 5.07 22.76
CA ASP A 255 -12.46 6.02 23.33
C ASP A 255 -12.43 7.36 22.58
N LEU A 256 -13.49 8.14 22.78
CA LEU A 256 -13.55 9.52 22.31
C LEU A 256 -13.13 10.41 23.47
N GLY A 257 -12.02 11.11 23.30
CA GLY A 257 -11.64 12.19 24.21
C GLY A 257 -12.60 13.36 24.03
N ASN A 258 -13.18 13.83 25.14
CA ASN A 258 -13.84 15.13 25.20
C ASN A 258 -12.81 16.27 25.10
#